data_AF-A0A258S8F4-F1
#
_entry.id   AF-A0A258S8F4-F1
#
_cell.length_a   1.000
_cell.length_b   1.000
_cell.length_c   1.000
_cell.angle_alpha   90.00
_cell.angle_beta   90.00
_cell.angle_gamma   90.00
#
_symmetry.space_group_name_H-M   'P 1'
#
loop_
_entity.id
_entity.type
_entity.pdbx_description
1 polymer ?
#
loop_
_entity_poly.entity_id
_entity_poly.type
_entity_poly.pdbx_seq_one_letter_code
_entity_poly.pdbx_strand_id
1 'polypeptide(L)'
;MLFVHIPKTAGTSFRISLEGALGSGNVFYDYGVSSEESKGAHFEFMYGDGGAKHEDLRLLMEKYNPSLLYGHFQAKKYIDYFSHGQVGMFFRDPVERMLSDFLHFKRHLGFKGDLKDFCSKPAFRNRQSWFSTGIDIQKMGFIGLTHRYDESLKVFADYTGVALPCLRLNAAPAQQIDLSSEELRWLLDANEEDIALYKKALAIFEERIHAKPLSEHPKLIACINLIGNHIQGWVVSESSCEWNPWYHMYLDGEFFVSFKADVYRKDLKINGISRSGSAGFLINIGKTKVVSRVDICHEKHISTSFMQMDLANR
;
A
#
# COMPACT_ATOMS: atom_id res chain seq x y z
N MET A 1 -6.84 -8.80 3.77
CA MET A 1 -5.90 -7.70 3.43
C MET A 1 -4.70 -7.75 4.37
N LEU A 2 -3.50 -7.41 3.89
CA LEU A 2 -2.31 -7.19 4.70
C LEU A 2 -2.15 -5.69 4.95
N PHE A 3 -2.03 -5.27 6.20
CA PHE A 3 -1.80 -3.89 6.56
C PHE A 3 -0.51 -3.72 7.36
N VAL A 4 0.50 -3.15 6.72
CA VAL A 4 1.78 -2.88 7.37
C VAL A 4 1.68 -1.54 8.09
N HIS A 5 1.58 -1.61 9.41
CA HIS A 5 1.52 -0.42 10.26
C HIS A 5 2.92 0.12 10.49
N ILE A 6 3.23 1.28 9.91
CA ILE A 6 4.44 2.01 10.26
C ILE A 6 4.19 2.82 11.55
N PRO A 7 5.06 2.74 12.57
CA PRO A 7 4.94 3.58 13.75
C PRO A 7 4.86 5.08 13.40
N LYS A 8 3.94 5.78 14.08
CA LYS A 8 3.68 7.23 13.97
C LYS A 8 3.07 7.69 12.65
N THR A 9 2.41 6.81 11.90
CA THR A 9 1.66 7.14 10.67
C THR A 9 0.14 6.96 10.81
N ALA A 10 -0.46 7.45 11.91
CA ALA A 10 -1.90 7.36 12.21
C ALA A 10 -2.49 5.92 12.33
N GLY A 11 -1.67 4.88 12.31
CA GLY A 11 -2.18 3.51 12.29
C GLY A 11 -2.96 3.09 13.54
N THR A 12 -2.74 3.69 14.72
CA THR A 12 -3.60 3.42 15.89
C THR A 12 -5.05 3.84 15.65
N SER A 13 -5.26 5.04 15.10
CA SER A 13 -6.59 5.55 14.75
C SER A 13 -7.25 4.71 13.67
N PHE A 14 -6.47 4.32 12.67
CA PHE A 14 -6.93 3.48 11.58
C PHE A 14 -7.32 2.08 12.05
N ARG A 15 -6.48 1.44 12.89
CA ARG A 15 -6.77 0.14 13.50
C ARG A 15 -8.09 0.16 14.26
N ILE A 16 -8.31 1.14 15.12
CA ILE A 16 -9.53 1.22 15.93
C ILE A 16 -10.76 1.41 15.04
N SER A 17 -10.62 2.20 13.96
CA SER A 17 -11.69 2.39 12.98
C SER A 17 -12.01 1.08 12.24
N LEU A 18 -10.99 0.31 11.86
CA LEU A 18 -11.12 -1.01 11.25
C LEU A 18 -11.74 -2.06 12.18
N GLU A 19 -11.30 -2.12 13.44
CA GLU A 19 -11.86 -3.02 14.45
C GLU A 19 -13.35 -2.77 14.65
N GLY A 20 -13.75 -1.49 14.69
CA GLY A 20 -15.15 -1.10 14.81
C GLY A 20 -15.99 -1.53 13.61
N ALA A 21 -15.43 -1.55 12.40
CA ALA A 21 -16.14 -1.90 11.18
C ALA A 21 -16.15 -3.42 10.87
N LEU A 22 -15.06 -4.12 11.15
CA LEU A 22 -14.86 -5.53 10.77
C LEU A 22 -15.16 -6.52 11.91
N GLY A 23 -15.22 -6.02 13.15
CA GLY A 23 -15.24 -6.84 14.36
C GLY A 23 -13.85 -7.38 14.71
N SER A 24 -13.48 -7.33 15.98
CA SER A 24 -12.15 -7.71 16.47
C SER A 24 -11.78 -9.18 16.22
N GLY A 25 -12.76 -10.07 16.08
CA GLY A 25 -12.54 -11.50 15.80
C GLY A 25 -12.02 -11.80 14.38
N ASN A 26 -12.08 -10.84 13.46
CA ASN A 26 -11.68 -11.01 12.05
C ASN A 26 -10.33 -10.35 11.72
N VAL A 27 -9.63 -9.82 12.74
CA VAL A 27 -8.35 -9.13 12.58
C VAL A 27 -7.26 -9.88 13.32
N PHE A 28 -6.21 -10.23 12.59
CA PHE A 28 -5.01 -10.82 13.16
C PHE A 28 -3.96 -9.74 13.38
N TYR A 29 -3.31 -9.80 14.53
CA TYR A 29 -2.30 -8.83 14.95
C TYR A 29 -0.92 -9.43 15.01
N ASP A 30 0.05 -8.70 14.49
CA ASP A 30 1.47 -9.01 14.64
C ASP A 30 2.28 -7.78 15.06
N TYR A 31 2.45 -7.61 16.37
CA TYR A 31 3.26 -6.57 17.00
C TYR A 31 4.51 -7.14 17.71
N GLY A 32 4.82 -8.42 17.48
CA GLY A 32 5.92 -9.14 18.11
C GLY A 32 5.54 -9.89 19.40
N VAL A 33 6.45 -10.77 19.83
CA VAL A 33 6.27 -11.73 20.94
C VAL A 33 5.89 -11.05 22.26
N SER A 34 6.40 -9.84 22.51
CA SER A 34 6.22 -9.13 23.78
C SER A 34 4.96 -8.25 23.83
N SER A 35 4.19 -8.16 22.74
CA SER A 35 2.98 -7.33 22.70
C SER A 35 1.75 -8.13 23.12
N GLU A 36 0.99 -7.59 24.09
CA GLU A 36 -0.31 -8.15 24.49
C GLU A 36 -1.29 -8.20 23.32
N GLU A 37 -1.22 -7.22 22.42
CA GLU A 37 -2.06 -7.14 21.22
C GLU A 37 -1.80 -8.27 20.22
N SER A 38 -0.63 -8.91 20.28
CA SER A 38 -0.33 -10.08 19.44
C SER A 38 -0.91 -11.37 19.99
N LYS A 39 -1.33 -11.39 21.27
CA LYS A 39 -1.79 -12.60 21.96
C LYS A 39 -3.23 -12.95 21.54
N GLY A 40 -3.35 -13.97 20.69
CA GLY A 40 -4.61 -14.55 20.23
C GLY A 40 -4.38 -15.98 19.74
N ALA A 41 -5.41 -16.63 19.20
CA ALA A 41 -5.33 -18.02 18.71
C ALA A 41 -4.23 -18.23 17.64
N HIS A 42 -3.81 -17.16 16.96
CA HIS A 42 -2.73 -17.14 15.96
C HIS A 42 -1.33 -16.91 16.56
N PHE A 43 -1.20 -16.50 17.83
CA PHE A 43 0.08 -16.20 18.47
C PHE A 43 0.99 -17.42 18.59
N GLU A 44 0.46 -18.55 19.08
CA GLU A 44 1.21 -19.80 19.19
C GLU A 44 1.67 -20.30 17.81
N PHE A 45 0.91 -20.06 16.74
CA PHE A 45 1.33 -20.38 15.37
C PHE A 45 2.44 -19.47 14.86
N MET A 46 2.42 -18.18 15.23
CA MET A 46 3.43 -17.22 14.80
C MET A 46 4.74 -17.31 15.59
N TYR A 47 4.65 -17.68 16.87
CA TYR A 47 5.72 -17.52 17.86
C TYR A 47 5.96 -18.74 18.75
N GLY A 48 5.28 -19.86 18.50
CA GLY A 48 5.47 -21.12 19.21
C GLY A 48 6.81 -21.79 18.93
N ASP A 49 7.02 -22.95 19.57
CA ASP A 49 8.31 -23.64 19.59
C ASP A 49 8.70 -24.11 18.18
N GLY A 50 9.81 -23.56 17.66
CA GLY A 50 10.29 -23.76 16.28
C GLY A 50 10.20 -22.54 15.36
N GLY A 51 9.48 -21.49 15.77
CA GLY A 51 9.20 -20.29 14.97
C GLY A 51 8.27 -20.60 13.78
N ALA A 52 7.46 -19.62 13.35
CA ALA A 52 6.58 -19.81 12.21
C ALA A 52 7.38 -20.16 10.95
N LYS A 53 7.31 -21.42 10.52
CA LYS A 53 7.75 -21.78 9.17
C LYS A 53 6.75 -21.20 8.18
N HIS A 54 7.19 -20.99 6.95
CA HIS A 54 6.30 -20.50 5.88
C HIS A 54 5.03 -21.38 5.72
N GLU A 55 5.12 -22.67 6.04
CA GLU A 55 4.01 -23.62 5.97
C GLU A 55 2.95 -23.38 7.06
N ASP A 56 3.36 -22.99 8.27
CA ASP A 56 2.46 -22.78 9.42
C ASP A 56 1.55 -21.57 9.20
N LEU A 57 2.10 -20.51 8.60
CA LEU A 57 1.37 -19.29 8.30
C LEU A 57 0.33 -19.51 7.18
N ARG A 58 0.64 -20.34 6.19
CA ARG A 58 -0.33 -20.68 5.13
C ARG A 58 -1.53 -21.43 5.70
N LEU A 59 -1.26 -22.47 6.51
CA LEU A 59 -2.30 -23.25 7.18
C LEU A 59 -3.15 -22.37 8.09
N LEU A 60 -2.54 -21.41 8.78
CA LEU A 60 -3.23 -20.43 9.60
C LEU A 60 -4.18 -19.55 8.76
N MET A 61 -3.69 -18.99 7.65
CA MET A 61 -4.50 -18.17 6.76
C MET A 61 -5.66 -18.96 6.15
N GLU A 62 -5.43 -20.23 5.76
CA GLU A 62 -6.49 -21.11 5.22
C GLU A 62 -7.52 -21.51 6.29
N LYS A 63 -7.07 -21.81 7.52
CA LYS A 63 -7.94 -22.26 8.62
C LYS A 63 -8.84 -21.16 9.15
N TYR A 64 -8.29 -19.97 9.38
CA TYR A 64 -9.00 -18.88 10.04
C TYR A 64 -9.51 -17.82 9.06
N ASN A 65 -8.96 -17.76 7.84
CA ASN A 65 -9.34 -16.84 6.78
C ASN A 65 -9.58 -15.39 7.26
N PRO A 66 -8.59 -14.76 7.93
CA PRO A 66 -8.80 -13.44 8.52
C PRO A 66 -9.04 -12.39 7.44
N SER A 67 -9.99 -11.50 7.68
CA SER A 67 -10.26 -10.35 6.80
C SER A 67 -9.06 -9.40 6.74
N LEU A 68 -8.28 -9.31 7.83
CA LEU A 68 -7.16 -8.39 7.97
C LEU A 68 -6.00 -9.00 8.78
N LEU A 69 -4.77 -8.86 8.30
CA LEU A 69 -3.54 -9.05 9.07
C LEU A 69 -2.88 -7.68 9.25
N TYR A 70 -2.67 -7.25 10.49
CA TYR A 70 -2.27 -5.88 10.84
C TYR A 70 -1.10 -5.86 11.83
N GLY A 71 -0.08 -5.03 11.63
CA GLY A 71 0.96 -4.91 12.65
C GLY A 71 2.28 -4.27 12.25
N HIS A 72 3.25 -4.35 13.16
CA HIS A 72 4.59 -3.77 13.02
C HIS A 72 5.58 -4.82 12.49
N PHE A 73 5.52 -5.11 11.19
CA PHE A 73 6.42 -6.04 10.51
C PHE A 73 6.83 -5.52 9.13
N GLN A 74 7.97 -5.98 8.60
CA GLN A 74 8.32 -5.70 7.21
C GLN A 74 7.35 -6.41 6.26
N ALA A 75 6.95 -5.74 5.17
CA ALA A 75 6.05 -6.32 4.18
C ALA A 75 6.53 -7.69 3.67
N LYS A 76 7.84 -7.85 3.43
CA LYS A 76 8.46 -9.12 3.00
C LYS A 76 8.13 -10.34 3.87
N LYS A 77 7.76 -10.14 5.15
CA LYS A 77 7.40 -11.23 6.06
C LYS A 77 6.15 -11.97 5.58
N TYR A 78 5.23 -11.24 4.94
CA TYR A 78 3.91 -11.77 4.58
C TYR A 78 3.60 -11.62 3.08
N ILE A 79 4.40 -10.89 2.30
CA ILE A 79 4.07 -10.55 0.92
C ILE A 79 3.81 -11.76 0.03
N ASP A 80 4.43 -12.90 0.28
CA ASP A 80 4.24 -14.12 -0.52
C ASP A 80 2.85 -14.77 -0.34
N TYR A 81 2.08 -14.35 0.67
CA TYR A 81 0.73 -14.86 0.98
C TYR A 81 -0.39 -13.92 0.54
N PHE A 82 -0.04 -12.72 0.10
CA PHE A 82 -1.01 -11.70 -0.30
C PHE A 82 -0.67 -11.22 -1.71
N SER A 83 -1.69 -11.04 -2.55
CA SER A 83 -1.47 -10.27 -3.77
C SER A 83 -1.05 -8.84 -3.38
N HIS A 84 -0.24 -8.19 -4.21
CA HIS A 84 0.25 -6.84 -3.89
C HIS A 84 -0.91 -5.83 -3.71
N GLY A 85 -2.01 -6.01 -4.46
CA GLY A 85 -3.25 -5.24 -4.28
C GLY A 85 -3.89 -5.44 -2.90
N GLN A 86 -3.67 -6.57 -2.23
CA GLN A 86 -4.17 -6.76 -0.88
C GLN A 86 -3.29 -6.12 0.20
N VAL A 87 -2.28 -5.33 -0.17
CA VAL A 87 -1.39 -4.65 0.78
C VAL A 87 -1.76 -3.19 0.94
N GLY A 88 -1.81 -2.72 2.19
CA GLY A 88 -2.04 -1.32 2.52
C GLY A 88 -1.07 -0.77 3.55
N MET A 89 -0.73 0.51 3.40
CA MET A 89 0.17 1.24 4.30
C MET A 89 -0.24 2.71 4.45
N PHE A 90 -0.03 3.27 5.65
CA PHE A 90 -0.03 4.73 5.85
C PHE A 90 1.39 5.28 5.84
N PHE A 91 1.59 6.34 5.08
CA PHE A 91 2.83 7.11 5.03
C PHE A 91 2.67 8.46 5.72
N ARG A 92 3.79 9.06 6.09
CA ARG A 92 3.88 10.41 6.66
C ARG A 92 5.14 11.09 6.15
N ASP A 93 5.14 12.41 6.15
CA ASP A 93 6.37 13.18 5.94
C ASP A 93 7.51 12.59 6.80
N PRO A 94 8.66 12.21 6.20
CA PRO A 94 9.71 11.51 6.92
C PRO A 94 10.32 12.31 8.07
N VAL A 95 10.46 13.63 7.90
CA VAL A 95 11.02 14.54 8.91
C VAL A 95 10.06 14.61 10.09
N GLU A 96 8.78 14.87 9.85
CA GLU A 96 7.76 14.87 10.90
C GLU A 96 7.62 13.53 11.61
N ARG A 97 7.71 12.41 10.86
CA ARG A 97 7.60 11.05 11.39
C ARG A 97 8.75 10.76 12.35
N MET A 98 9.99 11.05 11.94
CA MET A 98 11.16 10.86 12.80
C MET A 98 11.12 11.78 14.03
N LEU A 99 10.72 13.04 13.87
CA LEU A 99 10.56 13.98 14.98
C LEU A 99 9.49 13.49 15.98
N SER A 100 8.36 12.99 15.47
CA SER A 100 7.30 12.40 16.30
C SER A 100 7.79 11.18 17.07
N ASP A 101 8.63 10.35 16.46
CA ASP A 101 9.31 9.22 17.10
C ASP A 101 10.25 9.71 18.19
N PHE A 102 11.17 10.63 17.89
CA PHE A 102 12.12 11.18 18.85
C PHE A 102 11.43 11.70 20.12
N LEU A 103 10.38 12.52 19.95
CA LEU A 103 9.60 13.07 21.06
C LEU A 103 8.85 11.99 21.84
N HIS A 104 8.39 10.93 21.18
CA HIS A 104 7.76 9.80 21.85
C HIS A 104 8.77 9.02 22.69
N PHE A 105 9.96 8.75 22.14
CA PHE A 105 11.05 8.07 22.83
C PHE A 105 11.57 8.88 24.03
N LYS A 106 11.70 10.21 23.89
CA LYS A 106 12.04 11.13 24.99
C LYS A 106 11.02 11.07 26.12
N ARG A 107 9.73 11.17 25.79
CA ARG A 107 8.65 11.28 26.79
C ARG A 107 8.30 9.97 27.48
N HIS A 108 8.31 8.86 26.75
CA HIS A 108 7.70 7.61 27.22
C HIS A 108 8.67 6.44 27.33
N LEU A 109 9.81 6.48 26.63
CA LEU A 109 10.75 5.36 26.56
C LEU A 109 12.13 5.69 27.16
N GLY A 110 12.23 6.83 27.87
CA GLY A 110 13.43 7.20 28.63
C GLY A 110 14.66 7.52 27.78
N PHE A 111 14.49 7.90 26.50
CA PHE A 111 15.63 8.24 25.65
C PHE A 111 16.33 9.52 26.14
N LYS A 112 17.62 9.41 26.49
CA LYS A 112 18.39 10.51 27.09
C LYS A 112 19.17 11.37 26.08
N GLY A 113 19.49 10.84 24.90
CA GLY A 113 20.28 11.54 23.87
C GLY A 113 19.53 12.71 23.23
N ASP A 114 20.22 13.50 22.43
CA ASP A 114 19.61 14.59 21.66
C ASP A 114 19.05 14.11 20.30
N LEU A 115 18.62 15.06 19.46
CA LEU A 115 18.08 14.74 18.13
C LEU A 115 19.15 14.16 17.21
N LYS A 116 20.40 14.63 17.30
CA LYS A 116 21.53 14.10 16.52
C LYS A 116 21.82 12.65 16.88
N ASP A 117 21.88 12.35 18.18
CA ASP A 117 22.02 10.99 18.69
C ASP A 117 20.90 10.09 18.16
N PHE A 118 19.66 10.59 18.14
CA PHE A 118 18.52 9.84 17.62
C PHE A 118 18.65 9.56 16.11
N CYS A 119 18.98 10.57 15.31
CA CYS A 119 19.16 10.47 13.86
C CYS A 119 20.31 9.51 13.48
N SER A 120 21.36 9.42 14.31
CA SER A 120 22.50 8.53 14.07
C SER A 120 22.18 7.03 14.22
N LYS A 121 21.10 6.68 14.92
CA LYS A 121 20.78 5.27 15.21
C LYS A 121 20.14 4.58 13.99
N PRO A 122 20.74 3.49 13.47
CA PRO A 122 20.23 2.80 12.29
C PRO A 122 18.74 2.38 12.40
N ALA A 123 18.28 2.00 13.59
CA ALA A 123 16.90 1.55 13.82
C ALA A 123 15.82 2.63 13.63
N PHE A 124 16.19 3.91 13.56
CA PHE A 124 15.26 5.03 13.40
C PHE A 124 15.32 5.66 12.00
N ARG A 125 16.37 5.38 11.24
CA ARG A 125 16.59 5.87 9.87
C ARG A 125 15.74 5.11 8.86
N ASN A 126 15.33 5.80 7.80
CA ASN A 126 14.60 5.24 6.65
C ASN A 126 13.52 4.20 7.04
N ARG A 127 12.74 4.55 8.08
CA ARG A 127 11.88 3.59 8.75
C ARG A 127 10.73 3.15 7.85
N GLN A 128 10.14 4.07 7.08
CA GLN A 128 9.06 3.72 6.15
C GLN A 128 9.57 2.75 5.07
N SER A 129 10.77 2.97 4.54
CA SER A 129 11.46 2.10 3.57
C SER A 129 11.79 0.73 4.16
N TRP A 130 12.22 0.69 5.42
CA TRP A 130 12.46 -0.56 6.14
C TRP A 130 11.18 -1.39 6.29
N PHE A 131 10.04 -0.77 6.60
CA PHE A 131 8.75 -1.45 6.69
C PHE A 131 8.22 -1.87 5.31
N SER A 132 8.44 -1.08 4.25
CA SER A 132 8.02 -1.42 2.89
C SER A 132 8.98 -2.37 2.16
N THR A 133 9.99 -2.92 2.83
CA THR A 133 10.92 -3.87 2.20
C THR A 133 10.17 -5.07 1.64
N GLY A 134 10.47 -5.43 0.38
CA GLY A 134 9.87 -6.57 -0.32
C GLY A 134 8.64 -6.23 -1.15
N ILE A 135 8.20 -4.97 -1.19
CA ILE A 135 7.07 -4.55 -2.01
C ILE A 135 7.36 -3.24 -2.75
N ASP A 136 6.92 -3.20 -4.00
CA ASP A 136 6.82 -1.96 -4.77
C ASP A 136 5.49 -1.28 -4.43
N ILE A 137 5.56 -0.08 -3.84
CA ILE A 137 4.39 0.65 -3.35
C ILE A 137 3.41 0.99 -4.46
N GLN A 138 3.85 1.10 -5.72
CA GLN A 138 2.94 1.33 -6.85
C GLN A 138 1.92 0.18 -7.02
N LYS A 139 2.28 -1.03 -6.58
CA LYS A 139 1.44 -2.23 -6.67
C LYS A 139 0.52 -2.42 -5.46
N MET A 140 0.67 -1.62 -4.41
CA MET A 140 -0.19 -1.69 -3.22
C MET A 140 -1.62 -1.29 -3.56
N GLY A 141 -2.60 -2.01 -3.03
CA GLY A 141 -4.01 -1.63 -3.21
C GLY A 141 -4.38 -0.36 -2.47
N PHE A 142 -3.79 -0.14 -1.30
CA PHE A 142 -4.08 1.05 -0.50
C PHE A 142 -2.81 1.79 -0.08
N ILE A 143 -2.81 3.10 -0.32
CA ILE A 143 -1.83 4.04 0.22
C ILE A 143 -2.63 5.13 0.93
N GLY A 144 -2.33 5.33 2.21
CA GLY A 144 -2.87 6.43 2.99
C GLY A 144 -1.79 7.44 3.36
N LEU A 145 -2.19 8.69 3.59
CA LEU A 145 -1.33 9.76 4.05
C LEU A 145 -1.81 10.29 5.40
N THR A 146 -0.90 10.35 6.37
CA THR A 146 -1.23 10.77 7.75
C THR A 146 -1.82 12.18 7.81
N HIS A 147 -1.31 13.11 6.99
CA HIS A 147 -1.76 14.50 6.96
C HIS A 147 -3.08 14.69 6.17
N ARG A 148 -3.45 13.70 5.34
CA ARG A 148 -4.71 13.62 4.58
C ARG A 148 -5.54 12.44 5.06
N TYR A 149 -5.65 12.25 6.38
CA TYR A 149 -6.24 11.05 6.96
C TYR A 149 -7.70 10.84 6.52
N ASP A 150 -8.52 11.88 6.57
CA ASP A 150 -9.94 11.81 6.21
C ASP A 150 -10.13 11.41 4.74
N GLU A 151 -9.32 11.99 3.86
CA GLU A 151 -9.27 11.66 2.44
C GLU A 151 -8.75 10.24 2.22
N SER A 152 -7.78 9.79 3.02
CA SER A 152 -7.28 8.42 2.99
C SER A 152 -8.35 7.42 3.39
N LEU A 153 -9.24 7.75 4.34
CA LEU A 153 -10.38 6.91 4.68
C LEU A 153 -11.37 6.82 3.52
N LYS A 154 -11.57 7.92 2.78
CA LYS A 154 -12.37 7.90 1.55
C LYS A 154 -11.73 7.00 0.49
N VAL A 155 -10.44 7.16 0.21
CA VAL A 155 -9.70 6.28 -0.71
C VAL A 155 -9.78 4.82 -0.27
N PHE A 156 -9.69 4.55 1.04
CA PHE A 156 -9.82 3.20 1.59
C PHE A 156 -11.22 2.62 1.36
N ALA A 157 -12.27 3.39 1.62
CA ALA A 157 -13.65 2.97 1.41
C ALA A 157 -13.93 2.77 -0.08
N ASP A 158 -13.48 3.70 -0.92
CA ASP A 158 -13.58 3.62 -2.37
C ASP A 158 -12.77 2.42 -2.91
N TYR A 159 -11.71 1.97 -2.23
CA TYR A 159 -10.91 0.78 -2.58
C TYR A 159 -11.48 -0.54 -2.06
N THR A 160 -11.97 -0.61 -0.82
CA THR A 160 -12.38 -1.87 -0.17
C THR A 160 -13.89 -2.07 -0.11
N GLY A 161 -14.69 -1.03 -0.34
CA GLY A 161 -16.12 -1.01 -0.07
C GLY A 161 -16.46 -0.83 1.43
N VAL A 162 -15.46 -0.73 2.31
CA VAL A 162 -15.66 -0.62 3.76
C VAL A 162 -15.49 0.84 4.18
N ALA A 163 -16.60 1.48 4.53
CA ALA A 163 -16.59 2.81 5.14
C ALA A 163 -16.13 2.72 6.60
N LEU A 164 -15.15 3.54 6.98
CA LEU A 164 -14.62 3.58 8.34
C LEU A 164 -14.99 4.90 9.02
N PRO A 165 -15.29 4.89 10.33
CA PRO A 165 -15.49 6.13 11.07
C PRO A 165 -14.19 6.94 11.11
N CYS A 166 -14.27 8.26 10.93
CA CYS A 166 -13.10 9.12 11.12
C CYS A 166 -12.82 9.33 12.61
N LEU A 167 -11.95 8.48 13.16
CA LEU A 167 -11.44 8.62 14.53
C LEU A 167 -10.09 9.31 14.50
N ARG A 168 -9.94 10.42 15.22
CA ARG A 168 -8.66 11.14 15.39
C ARG A 168 -8.13 10.92 16.80
N LEU A 169 -7.61 9.72 17.04
CA LEU A 169 -7.03 9.34 18.33
C LEU A 169 -5.53 9.63 18.33
N ASN A 170 -5.02 10.13 19.46
CA ASN A 170 -3.59 10.43 19.64
C ASN A 170 -3.00 11.40 18.59
N ALA A 171 -3.83 12.27 18.02
CA ALA A 171 -3.35 13.43 17.27
C ALA A 171 -2.63 14.33 18.27
N ALA A 172 -1.30 14.31 18.25
CA ALA A 172 -0.54 15.33 18.94
C ALA A 172 -0.94 16.69 18.33
N PRO A 173 -1.13 17.74 19.14
CA PRO A 173 -1.24 19.09 18.60
C PRO A 173 -0.10 19.32 17.62
N ALA A 174 -0.34 20.04 16.52
CA ALA A 174 0.72 20.50 15.64
C ALA A 174 1.65 21.40 16.47
N GLN A 175 2.64 20.79 17.11
CA GLN A 175 3.63 21.51 17.89
C GLN A 175 4.61 22.02 16.86
N GLN A 176 4.54 23.32 16.61
CA GLN A 176 5.50 24.00 15.74
C GLN A 176 6.84 23.99 16.49
N ILE A 177 7.63 22.95 16.22
CA ILE A 177 8.98 22.84 16.73
C ILE A 177 9.84 23.64 15.79
N ASP A 178 10.42 24.71 16.31
CA ASP A 178 11.39 25.51 15.57
C ASP A 178 12.69 24.70 15.49
N LEU A 179 12.96 24.16 14.30
CA LEU A 179 14.16 23.37 14.04
C LEU A 179 15.25 24.31 13.52
N SER A 180 16.43 24.24 14.12
CA SER A 180 17.61 24.87 13.53
C SER A 180 17.93 24.25 12.17
N SER A 181 18.66 24.98 11.33
CA SER A 181 19.10 24.47 10.02
C SER A 181 19.96 23.20 10.13
N GLU A 182 20.67 23.02 11.26
CA GLU A 182 21.47 21.83 11.52
C GLU A 182 20.59 20.62 11.87
N GLU A 183 19.59 20.80 12.74
CA GLU A 183 18.64 19.75 13.10
C GLU A 183 17.82 19.28 11.89
N LEU A 184 17.38 20.21 11.05
CA LEU A 184 16.69 19.88 9.81
C LEU A 184 17.61 19.05 8.89
N ARG A 185 18.89 19.41 8.77
CA ARG A 185 19.85 18.64 7.98
C ARG A 185 20.00 17.22 8.52
N TRP A 186 20.16 17.03 9.83
CA TRP A 186 20.24 15.68 10.41
C TRP A 186 19.01 14.82 10.12
N LEU A 187 17.82 15.41 10.20
CA LEU A 187 16.56 14.71 9.89
C LEU A 187 16.48 14.33 8.40
N LEU A 188 16.90 15.22 7.50
CA LEU A 188 16.89 14.94 6.06
C LEU A 188 17.89 13.82 5.71
N ASP A 189 19.13 13.92 6.18
CA ASP A 189 20.20 12.94 5.91
C ASP A 189 19.88 11.56 6.50
N ALA A 190 19.14 11.54 7.62
CA ALA A 190 18.71 10.31 8.25
C ALA A 190 17.55 9.60 7.52
N ASN A 191 16.84 10.29 6.63
CA ASN A 191 15.61 9.82 5.99
C ASN A 191 15.61 9.96 4.45
N GLU A 192 16.77 9.98 3.80
CA GLU A 192 16.89 10.19 2.35
C GLU A 192 16.03 9.21 1.52
N GLU A 193 16.03 7.92 1.86
CA GLU A 193 15.24 6.92 1.15
C GLU A 193 13.74 7.11 1.40
N ASP A 194 13.37 7.41 2.65
CA ASP A 194 11.98 7.70 3.02
C ASP A 194 11.46 8.96 2.31
N ILE A 195 12.30 9.95 2.06
CA ILE A 195 11.93 11.16 1.29
C ILE A 195 11.59 10.78 -0.15
N ALA A 196 12.40 9.95 -0.79
CA ALA A 196 12.12 9.47 -2.14
C ALA A 196 10.85 8.59 -2.18
N LEU A 197 10.69 7.70 -1.20
CA LEU A 197 9.52 6.83 -1.07
C LEU A 197 8.24 7.62 -0.82
N TYR A 198 8.29 8.62 0.06
CA TYR A 198 7.15 9.45 0.41
C TYR A 198 6.67 10.29 -0.77
N LYS A 199 7.59 10.84 -1.58
CA LYS A 199 7.23 11.54 -2.82
C LYS A 199 6.48 10.62 -3.79
N LYS A 200 6.90 9.36 -3.92
CA LYS A 200 6.18 8.36 -4.73
C LYS A 200 4.79 8.06 -4.13
N ALA A 201 4.70 7.86 -2.82
CA ALA A 201 3.42 7.63 -2.14
C ALA A 201 2.45 8.81 -2.32
N LEU A 202 2.95 10.04 -2.25
CA LEU A 202 2.17 11.26 -2.49
C LEU A 202 1.62 11.28 -3.93
N ALA A 203 2.47 11.06 -4.94
CA ALA A 203 2.03 11.02 -6.34
C ALA A 203 0.93 9.97 -6.57
N ILE A 204 1.13 8.75 -6.08
CA ILE A 204 0.13 7.67 -6.19
C ILE A 204 -1.17 8.04 -5.46
N PHE A 205 -1.07 8.70 -4.30
CA PHE A 205 -2.24 9.14 -3.55
C PHE A 205 -3.04 10.21 -4.30
N GLU A 206 -2.36 11.20 -4.88
CA GLU A 206 -3.00 12.23 -5.70
C GLU A 206 -3.70 11.62 -6.92
N GLU A 207 -3.07 10.65 -7.59
CA GLU A 207 -3.71 9.93 -8.69
C GLU A 207 -5.01 9.24 -8.23
N ARG A 208 -4.96 8.54 -7.08
CA ARG A 208 -6.09 7.74 -6.58
C ARG A 208 -7.24 8.58 -6.02
N ILE A 209 -6.96 9.73 -5.42
CA ILE A 209 -8.02 10.57 -4.87
C ILE A 209 -8.82 11.29 -5.97
N HIS A 210 -8.16 11.62 -7.10
CA HIS A 210 -8.82 12.23 -8.24
C HIS A 210 -9.43 11.20 -9.21
N ALA A 211 -9.06 9.92 -9.08
CA ALA A 211 -9.69 8.83 -9.82
C ALA A 211 -11.18 8.73 -9.42
N LYS A 212 -12.08 9.05 -10.35
CA LYS A 212 -13.51 8.89 -10.11
C LYS A 212 -13.86 7.39 -10.14
N PRO A 213 -14.52 6.83 -9.11
CA PRO A 213 -15.03 5.48 -9.18
C PRO A 213 -16.08 5.41 -10.29
N LEU A 214 -15.75 4.64 -11.33
CA LEU A 214 -16.62 4.43 -12.48
C LEU A 214 -17.36 3.11 -12.27
N SER A 215 -18.53 3.20 -11.65
CA SER A 215 -19.61 2.17 -11.54
C SER A 215 -19.49 1.04 -10.50
N GLU A 216 -20.63 0.34 -10.30
CA GLU A 216 -20.93 -0.78 -9.40
C GLU A 216 -20.26 -2.13 -9.80
N HIS A 217 -19.04 -2.10 -10.34
CA HIS A 217 -18.44 -3.23 -11.05
C HIS A 217 -17.11 -3.70 -10.44
N PRO A 218 -16.60 -4.89 -10.83
CA PRO A 218 -15.33 -5.42 -10.33
C PRO A 218 -14.22 -4.39 -10.46
N LYS A 219 -13.57 -4.06 -9.34
CA LYS A 219 -12.38 -3.21 -9.40
C LYS A 219 -11.28 -3.95 -10.14
N LEU A 220 -10.62 -3.22 -11.04
CA LEU A 220 -9.48 -3.73 -11.78
C LEU A 220 -8.21 -3.28 -11.07
N ILE A 221 -7.26 -4.20 -10.94
CA ILE A 221 -5.89 -3.89 -10.56
C ILE A 221 -5.06 -4.02 -11.83
N ALA A 222 -4.38 -2.96 -12.22
CA ALA A 222 -3.58 -2.95 -13.42
C ALA A 222 -2.24 -2.25 -13.20
N CYS A 223 -1.26 -2.63 -14.01
CA CYS A 223 -0.04 -1.86 -14.21
C CYS A 223 0.12 -1.65 -15.70
N ILE A 224 0.26 -0.39 -16.10
CA ILE A 224 0.36 0.02 -17.50
C ILE A 224 1.69 0.75 -17.64
N ASN A 225 2.39 0.54 -18.76
CA ASN A 225 3.60 1.26 -19.12
C ASN A 225 3.54 1.59 -20.61
N LEU A 226 3.95 2.80 -20.99
CA LEU A 226 4.18 3.15 -22.38
C LEU A 226 5.67 2.96 -22.72
N ILE A 227 5.96 2.13 -23.72
CA ILE A 227 7.32 1.88 -24.23
C ILE A 227 7.33 2.09 -25.73
N GLY A 228 7.90 3.22 -26.17
CA GLY A 228 7.90 3.61 -27.57
C GLY A 228 6.46 3.74 -28.10
N ASN A 229 6.10 2.94 -29.09
CA ASN A 229 4.76 2.89 -29.67
C ASN A 229 3.89 1.73 -29.13
N HIS A 230 4.24 1.17 -27.97
CA HIS A 230 3.48 0.09 -27.35
C HIS A 230 3.03 0.46 -25.94
N ILE A 231 1.77 0.19 -25.64
CA ILE A 231 1.28 0.12 -24.27
C ILE A 231 1.38 -1.35 -23.85
N GLN A 232 2.13 -1.60 -22.79
CA GLN A 232 2.27 -2.93 -22.22
C GLN A 232 1.94 -2.92 -20.74
N GLY A 233 1.45 -4.05 -20.24
CA GLY A 233 1.02 -4.08 -18.86
C GLY A 233 0.42 -5.41 -18.45
N TRP A 234 -0.30 -5.34 -17.35
CA TRP A 234 -1.18 -6.41 -16.92
C TRP A 234 -2.41 -5.83 -16.26
N VAL A 235 -3.51 -6.59 -16.28
CA VAL A 235 -4.77 -6.24 -15.64
C VAL A 235 -5.41 -7.50 -15.07
N VAL A 236 -5.91 -7.42 -13.84
CA VAL A 236 -6.69 -8.45 -13.18
C VAL A 236 -7.95 -7.84 -12.58
N SER A 237 -9.03 -8.61 -12.59
CA SER A 237 -10.28 -8.25 -11.90
C SER A 237 -10.24 -8.80 -10.48
N GLU A 238 -10.60 -7.98 -9.49
CA GLU A 238 -10.56 -8.33 -8.07
C GLU A 238 -11.60 -9.41 -7.70
N SER A 239 -12.74 -9.46 -8.41
CA SER A 239 -13.89 -10.27 -7.99
C SER A 239 -14.25 -11.46 -8.89
N SER A 240 -13.50 -11.70 -9.98
CA SER A 240 -13.79 -12.82 -10.88
C SER A 240 -12.70 -13.88 -10.81
N CYS A 241 -13.10 -15.14 -10.59
CA CYS A 241 -12.34 -16.31 -11.02
C CYS A 241 -11.81 -16.06 -12.44
N GLU A 242 -10.53 -16.35 -12.66
CA GLU A 242 -9.80 -16.05 -13.90
C GLU A 242 -10.38 -16.71 -15.15
N TRP A 243 -11.47 -16.14 -15.64
CA TRP A 243 -11.95 -16.33 -16.98
C TRP A 243 -11.41 -15.16 -17.75
N ASN A 244 -10.37 -15.35 -18.59
CA ASN A 244 -9.74 -14.34 -19.45
C ASN A 244 -10.79 -13.37 -20.02
N PRO A 245 -11.06 -12.23 -19.37
CA PRO A 245 -12.09 -11.34 -19.85
C PRO A 245 -11.48 -10.49 -20.95
N TRP A 246 -12.32 -10.09 -21.89
CA TRP A 246 -11.97 -9.00 -22.76
C TRP A 246 -12.06 -7.68 -21.97
N TYR A 247 -11.20 -6.75 -22.34
CA TYR A 247 -11.11 -5.41 -21.78
C TYR A 247 -11.18 -4.38 -22.90
N HIS A 248 -11.65 -3.18 -22.60
CA HIS A 248 -11.56 -2.01 -23.46
C HIS A 248 -10.47 -1.08 -22.94
N MET A 249 -9.63 -0.61 -23.84
CA MET A 249 -8.66 0.45 -23.58
C MET A 249 -9.16 1.77 -24.17
N TYR A 250 -9.03 2.85 -23.41
CA TYR A 250 -9.28 4.21 -23.87
C TYR A 250 -7.99 5.01 -23.78
N LEU A 251 -7.73 5.84 -24.78
CA LEU A 251 -6.61 6.77 -24.82
C LEU A 251 -7.19 8.18 -24.75
N ASP A 252 -6.80 8.95 -23.74
CA ASP A 252 -7.30 10.32 -23.52
C ASP A 252 -8.84 10.41 -23.45
N GLY A 253 -9.47 9.34 -22.97
CA GLY A 253 -10.93 9.21 -22.85
C GLY A 253 -11.65 8.70 -24.10
N GLU A 254 -10.96 8.51 -25.22
CA GLU A 254 -11.53 7.93 -26.43
C GLU A 254 -11.29 6.43 -26.50
N PHE A 255 -12.32 5.66 -26.85
CA PHE A 255 -12.19 4.22 -27.04
C PHE A 255 -11.11 3.93 -28.11
N PHE A 256 -10.19 3.04 -27.78
CA PHE A 256 -9.08 2.71 -28.64
C PHE A 256 -9.14 1.26 -29.14
N VAL A 257 -9.22 0.28 -28.23
CA VAL A 257 -9.21 -1.14 -28.63
C VAL A 257 -9.83 -2.05 -27.59
N SER A 258 -10.42 -3.15 -28.04
CA SER A 258 -10.76 -4.31 -27.20
C SER A 258 -9.62 -5.32 -27.21
N PHE A 259 -9.18 -5.79 -26.05
CA PHE A 259 -8.06 -6.74 -25.93
C PHE A 259 -8.31 -7.80 -24.85
N LYS A 260 -7.65 -8.95 -24.96
CA LYS A 260 -7.55 -9.92 -23.87
C LYS A 260 -6.26 -9.72 -23.11
N ALA A 261 -6.33 -9.83 -21.79
CA ALA A 261 -5.15 -9.87 -20.94
C ALA A 261 -4.66 -11.32 -20.80
N ASP A 262 -4.27 -11.96 -21.90
CA ASP A 262 -3.94 -13.39 -21.95
C ASP A 262 -2.44 -13.67 -22.11
N VAL A 263 -1.59 -12.63 -22.11
CA VAL A 263 -0.14 -12.81 -22.14
C VAL A 263 0.31 -13.37 -20.79
N TYR A 264 0.99 -14.51 -20.83
CA TYR A 264 1.51 -15.16 -19.64
C TYR A 264 2.62 -14.33 -18.96
N ARG A 265 2.46 -14.14 -17.66
CA ARG A 265 3.34 -13.39 -16.79
C ARG A 265 3.71 -14.25 -15.58
N LYS A 266 4.88 -14.87 -15.68
CA LYS A 266 5.44 -15.74 -14.64
C LYS A 266 5.57 -15.01 -13.31
N ASP A 267 5.93 -13.73 -13.34
CA ASP A 267 6.00 -12.87 -12.16
C ASP A 267 4.63 -12.70 -11.49
N LEU A 268 3.56 -12.48 -12.25
CA LEU A 268 2.21 -12.35 -11.66
C LEU A 268 1.72 -13.65 -11.03
N LYS A 269 2.09 -14.79 -11.65
CA LYS A 269 1.79 -16.12 -11.11
C LYS A 269 2.54 -16.40 -9.81
N ILE A 270 3.84 -16.15 -9.81
CA ILE A 270 4.70 -16.38 -8.63
C ILE A 270 4.27 -15.47 -7.48
N ASN A 271 3.90 -14.23 -7.78
CA ASN A 271 3.49 -13.24 -6.76
C ASN A 271 1.99 -13.30 -6.40
N GLY A 272 1.26 -14.33 -6.85
CA GLY A 272 -0.15 -14.53 -6.51
C GLY A 272 -1.11 -13.43 -7.00
N ILE A 273 -0.68 -12.57 -7.93
CA ILE A 273 -1.51 -11.50 -8.53
C ILE A 273 -2.50 -12.10 -9.54
N SER A 274 -2.08 -13.17 -10.23
CA SER A 274 -2.93 -13.97 -11.12
C SER A 274 -2.66 -15.46 -10.83
N ARG A 275 -3.69 -16.25 -10.53
CA ARG A 275 -3.61 -17.72 -10.32
C ARG A 275 -3.06 -18.45 -11.56
N SER A 276 -3.43 -18.04 -12.77
CA SER A 276 -3.01 -18.64 -14.03
C SER A 276 -1.70 -18.03 -14.55
N GLY A 277 -1.42 -16.79 -14.16
CA GLY A 277 -0.37 -15.94 -14.74
C GLY A 277 -0.79 -15.28 -16.06
N SER A 278 -1.95 -15.60 -16.62
CA SER A 278 -2.42 -15.03 -17.89
C SER A 278 -3.20 -13.76 -17.60
N ALA A 279 -2.47 -12.66 -17.46
CA ALA A 279 -3.04 -11.35 -17.13
C ALA A 279 -2.30 -10.19 -17.83
N GLY A 280 -1.30 -10.50 -18.66
CA GLY A 280 -0.52 -9.50 -19.37
C GLY A 280 -1.17 -9.08 -20.69
N PHE A 281 -0.77 -7.92 -21.19
CA PHE A 281 -1.14 -7.45 -22.52
C PHE A 281 -0.01 -6.62 -23.15
N LEU A 282 -0.02 -6.56 -24.48
CA LEU A 282 0.88 -5.73 -25.29
C LEU A 282 0.10 -5.20 -26.49
N ILE A 283 -0.01 -3.88 -26.63
CA ILE A 283 -0.85 -3.21 -27.62
C ILE A 283 -0.03 -2.14 -28.33
N ASN A 284 0.05 -2.22 -29.66
CA ASN A 284 0.71 -1.20 -30.48
C ASN A 284 -0.25 -0.03 -30.74
N ILE A 285 0.18 1.19 -30.40
CA ILE A 285 -0.62 2.42 -30.55
C ILE A 285 -0.28 3.24 -31.80
N GLY A 286 0.61 2.72 -32.66
CA GLY A 286 1.09 3.40 -33.86
C GLY A 286 2.13 4.50 -33.58
N LYS A 287 2.83 4.97 -34.62
CA LYS A 287 3.99 5.88 -34.52
C LYS A 287 3.63 7.36 -34.24
N THR A 288 2.40 7.69 -33.84
CA THR A 288 1.91 9.08 -33.91
C THR A 288 0.98 9.53 -32.79
N LYS A 289 0.65 8.69 -31.80
CA LYS A 289 -0.20 9.13 -30.67
C LYS A 289 0.66 9.56 -29.48
N VAL A 290 0.64 10.85 -29.19
CA VAL A 290 0.95 11.35 -27.84
C VAL A 290 -0.25 10.97 -26.98
N VAL A 291 -0.04 10.16 -25.94
CA VAL A 291 -1.09 9.66 -25.06
C VAL A 291 -0.87 10.22 -23.68
N SER A 292 -1.73 11.10 -23.18
CA SER A 292 -1.58 11.63 -21.82
C SER A 292 -2.22 10.73 -20.76
N ARG A 293 -3.18 9.90 -21.17
CA ARG A 293 -3.97 9.05 -20.28
C ARG A 293 -4.33 7.72 -20.93
N VAL A 294 -4.23 6.63 -20.16
CA VAL A 294 -4.68 5.31 -20.56
C VAL A 294 -5.67 4.78 -19.54
N ASP A 295 -6.85 4.38 -20.01
CA ASP A 295 -7.89 3.80 -19.16
C ASP A 295 -8.20 2.37 -19.61
N ILE A 296 -8.47 1.45 -18.68
CA ILE A 296 -8.84 0.06 -18.99
C ILE A 296 -10.15 -0.31 -18.30
N CYS A 297 -11.13 -0.87 -19.02
CA CYS A 297 -12.34 -1.39 -18.41
C CYS A 297 -12.71 -2.78 -18.91
N HIS A 298 -13.64 -3.45 -18.25
CA HIS A 298 -14.10 -4.76 -18.67
C HIS A 298 -15.02 -4.66 -19.91
N GLU A 299 -14.83 -5.46 -20.97
CA GLU A 299 -15.53 -5.34 -22.28
C GLU A 299 -17.06 -5.35 -22.16
N LYS A 300 -17.60 -6.15 -21.23
CA LYS A 300 -19.05 -6.24 -21.03
C LYS A 300 -19.70 -4.89 -20.67
N HIS A 301 -18.94 -3.86 -20.29
CA HIS A 301 -19.47 -2.55 -19.91
C HIS A 301 -18.55 -1.41 -20.34
N ILE A 302 -19.10 -0.38 -20.98
CA ILE A 302 -18.43 0.90 -21.21
C ILE A 302 -18.38 1.63 -19.86
N SER A 303 -17.27 1.51 -19.14
CA SER A 303 -17.00 2.35 -17.96
C SER A 303 -15.50 2.55 -17.78
N THR A 304 -14.98 3.70 -18.18
CA THR A 304 -13.57 4.13 -18.04
C THR A 304 -12.94 3.76 -16.68
N SER A 305 -11.65 3.50 -16.59
CA SER A 305 -10.95 3.43 -15.28
C SER A 305 -9.63 4.16 -15.40
N PHE A 306 -9.32 5.06 -14.48
CA PHE A 306 -8.22 6.01 -14.64
C PHE A 306 -6.88 5.43 -14.15
N MET A 307 -5.89 5.39 -15.04
CA MET A 307 -4.48 5.36 -14.65
C MET A 307 -3.76 6.48 -15.41
N GLN A 308 -3.51 7.59 -14.72
CA GLN A 308 -2.69 8.67 -15.26
C GLN A 308 -1.22 8.32 -14.98
N MET A 309 -0.45 8.04 -16.01
CA MET A 309 1.00 8.15 -15.92
C MET A 309 1.39 9.48 -16.53
N ASP A 310 2.11 10.31 -15.79
CA ASP A 310 2.92 11.35 -16.39
C ASP A 310 3.89 10.68 -17.37
N LEU A 311 3.65 10.88 -18.67
CA LEU A 311 4.69 10.71 -19.69
C LEU A 311 5.70 11.85 -19.55
N ALA A 312 6.43 11.85 -18.44
CA ALA A 312 7.62 12.67 -18.35
C ALA A 312 8.69 12.02 -19.23
N ASN A 313 8.89 12.60 -20.42
CA ASN A 313 10.14 12.49 -21.14
C ASN A 313 11.31 12.77 -20.18
N ARG A 314 12.06 11.74 -19.80
CA ARG A 314 13.52 11.72 -19.58
C ARG A 314 13.99 10.32 -19.19
#